data_AF-A0A7S2AUH1-F1
#
_entry.id   AF-A0A7S2AUH1-F1
#
_cell.length_a   1.000
_cell.length_b   1.000
_cell.length_c   1.000
_cell.angle_alpha   90.00
_cell.angle_beta   90.00
_cell.angle_gamma   90.00
#
_symmetry.space_group_name_H-M   'P 1'
#
loop_
_entity.id
_entity.type
_entity.pdbx_description
1 polymer ?
#
loop_
_entity_poly.entity_id
_entity_poly.type
_entity_poly.pdbx_seq_one_letter_code
_entity_poly.pdbx_strand_id
1 'polypeptide(L)'
;VVTSVAQMPWLITINILFSSAVFWSVGLWKVQDTAMVFVWYLVVTQLTNLVGFAWAQMLASYCSAPAIAMAVWQPAVYIFSQTSGFPIQKPAISHYNPAWALMVVSFTRWASQALVI
;
A
#
# COMPACT_ATOMS: atom_id res chain seq x y z
N VAL A 1 -3.08 -14.63 21.77
CA VAL A 1 -3.76 -15.23 20.60
C VAL A 1 -4.07 -14.10 19.64
N VAL A 2 -3.33 -14.01 18.54
CA VAL A 2 -3.49 -12.94 17.55
C VAL A 2 -4.83 -13.18 16.83
N THR A 3 -5.79 -12.29 17.00
CA THR A 3 -7.10 -12.32 16.32
C THR A 3 -7.00 -11.83 14.88
N SER A 4 -5.94 -12.25 14.15
CA SER A 4 -5.56 -11.73 12.83
C SER A 4 -6.66 -11.88 11.78
N VAL A 5 -7.45 -12.96 11.85
CA VAL A 5 -8.53 -13.23 10.89
C VAL A 5 -9.81 -12.45 11.23
N ALA A 6 -10.03 -12.12 12.52
CA ALA A 6 -11.27 -11.48 12.95
C ALA A 6 -11.39 -10.01 12.48
N GLN A 7 -10.25 -9.34 12.27
CA GLN A 7 -10.21 -7.94 11.82
C GLN A 7 -10.17 -7.80 10.29
N MET A 8 -9.92 -8.89 9.55
CA MET A 8 -9.84 -8.86 8.09
C MET A 8 -11.15 -8.41 7.41
N PRO A 9 -12.35 -8.91 7.79
CA PRO A 9 -13.60 -8.46 7.16
C PRO A 9 -13.86 -6.97 7.32
N TRP A 10 -13.55 -6.43 8.51
CA TRP A 10 -13.69 -5.00 8.80
C TRP A 10 -12.72 -4.16 7.97
N LEU A 11 -11.46 -4.58 7.86
CA LEU A 11 -10.44 -3.90 7.08
C LEU A 11 -10.77 -3.87 5.57
N ILE A 12 -11.31 -4.97 5.04
CA ILE A 12 -11.79 -5.04 3.66
C ILE A 12 -12.96 -4.06 3.46
N THR A 13 -13.92 -4.06 4.40
CA THR A 13 -15.12 -3.23 4.30
C THR A 13 -14.78 -1.73 4.30
N ILE A 14 -13.93 -1.28 5.23
CA ILE A 14 -13.48 0.13 5.26
C ILE A 14 -12.75 0.50 3.97
N ASN A 15 -11.88 -0.38 3.47
CA ASN A 15 -11.14 -0.10 2.25
C ASN A 15 -12.05 0.05 1.05
N ILE A 16 -13.06 -0.82 0.89
CA ILE A 16 -14.04 -0.72 -0.18
C ILE A 16 -14.81 0.60 -0.09
N LEU A 17 -15.27 0.99 1.12
CA LEU A 17 -16.00 2.24 1.32
C LEU A 17 -15.15 3.46 0.97
N PHE A 18 -13.92 3.53 1.51
CA PHE A 18 -13.00 4.64 1.24
C PHE A 18 -12.60 4.71 -0.23
N SER A 19 -12.17 3.59 -0.81
CA SER A 19 -11.74 3.50 -2.20
C SER A 19 -12.89 3.86 -3.14
N SER A 20 -14.12 3.42 -2.86
CA SER A 20 -15.29 3.81 -3.64
C SER A 20 -15.51 5.33 -3.63
N ALA A 21 -15.48 5.95 -2.45
CA ALA A 21 -15.63 7.40 -2.33
C ALA A 21 -14.54 8.17 -3.09
N VAL A 22 -13.29 7.70 -3.05
CA VAL A 22 -12.16 8.32 -3.76
C VAL A 22 -12.31 8.16 -5.28
N PHE A 23 -12.66 6.96 -5.75
CA PHE A 23 -12.80 6.66 -7.18
C PHE A 23 -13.83 7.58 -7.87
N TRP A 24 -14.99 7.75 -7.22
CA TRP A 24 -16.06 8.61 -7.74
C TRP A 24 -15.76 10.11 -7.59
N SER A 25 -15.12 10.53 -6.49
CA SER A 25 -14.82 11.95 -6.24
C SER A 25 -13.68 12.48 -7.11
N VAL A 26 -12.65 11.68 -7.38
CA VAL A 26 -11.54 12.05 -8.29
C VAL A 26 -11.97 11.95 -9.76
N GLY A 27 -13.03 11.20 -10.06
CA GLY A 27 -13.57 11.08 -11.42
C GLY A 27 -12.81 10.08 -12.30
N LEU A 28 -12.18 9.07 -11.70
CA LEU A 28 -11.42 8.03 -12.41
C LEU A 28 -12.28 7.22 -13.39
N TRP A 29 -13.60 7.18 -13.17
CA TRP A 29 -14.58 6.56 -14.05
C TRP A 29 -14.65 7.18 -15.47
N LYS A 30 -14.12 8.39 -15.67
CA LYS A 30 -14.16 9.07 -16.97
C LYS A 30 -13.08 8.61 -17.94
N VAL A 31 -12.10 7.82 -17.47
CA VAL A 31 -10.88 7.52 -18.24
C VAL A 31 -11.10 6.35 -19.21
N GLN A 32 -11.79 5.28 -18.78
CA GLN A 32 -11.99 4.03 -19.52
C GLN A 32 -13.23 3.29 -18.97
N ASP A 33 -13.52 2.08 -19.48
CA ASP A 33 -14.63 1.23 -19.06
C ASP A 33 -14.76 1.14 -17.52
N THR A 34 -15.78 1.82 -17.00
CA THR A 34 -15.91 2.15 -15.58
C THR A 34 -15.86 0.94 -14.67
N ALA A 35 -16.47 -0.18 -15.08
CA ALA A 35 -16.60 -1.36 -14.23
C ALA A 35 -15.28 -2.12 -14.05
N MET A 36 -14.52 -2.35 -15.13
CA MET A 36 -13.25 -3.08 -15.06
C MET A 36 -12.17 -2.27 -14.32
N VAL A 37 -12.09 -0.97 -14.61
CA VAL A 37 -11.12 -0.07 -13.94
C VAL A 37 -11.43 0.04 -12.45
N PHE A 38 -12.72 0.10 -12.08
CA PHE A 38 -13.13 0.14 -10.69
C PHE A 38 -12.75 -1.14 -9.93
N VAL A 39 -13.01 -2.32 -10.50
CA VAL A 39 -12.64 -3.60 -9.89
C VAL A 39 -11.12 -3.72 -9.75
N TRP A 40 -10.36 -3.37 -10.79
CA TRP A 40 -8.90 -3.38 -10.74
C TRP A 40 -8.35 -2.45 -9.65
N TYR A 41 -8.86 -1.22 -9.61
CA TYR A 41 -8.52 -0.24 -8.58
C TYR A 41 -8.78 -0.78 -7.16
N LEU A 42 -9.97 -1.36 -6.92
CA LEU A 42 -10.32 -1.97 -5.63
C LEU A 42 -9.39 -3.12 -5.25
N VAL A 43 -9.02 -3.98 -6.21
CA VAL A 43 -8.10 -5.10 -5.94
C VAL A 43 -6.72 -4.59 -5.53
N VAL A 44 -6.18 -3.61 -6.26
CA VAL A 44 -4.84 -3.05 -5.98
C VAL A 44 -4.82 -2.34 -4.62
N THR A 45 -5.83 -1.53 -4.30
CA THR A 45 -5.91 -0.85 -2.99
C THR A 45 -6.12 -1.84 -1.85
N GLN A 46 -6.90 -2.90 -2.07
CA GLN A 46 -7.13 -3.93 -1.07
C GLN A 46 -5.87 -4.74 -0.77
N LEU A 47 -5.12 -5.16 -1.81
CA LEU A 47 -3.85 -5.86 -1.64
C LEU A 47 -2.83 -5.01 -0.89
N THR A 48 -2.75 -3.72 -1.21
CA THR A 48 -1.88 -2.76 -0.53
C THR A 48 -2.22 -2.67 0.96
N ASN A 49 -3.51 -2.61 1.30
CA ASN A 49 -3.98 -2.54 2.67
C ASN A 49 -3.68 -3.84 3.46
N LEU A 50 -3.83 -5.01 2.80
CA LEU A 50 -3.51 -6.30 3.40
C LEU A 50 -2.00 -6.47 3.67
N VAL A 51 -1.13 -5.99 2.77
CA VAL A 51 0.32 -5.99 3.01
C VAL A 51 0.68 -5.08 4.18
N GLY A 52 0.11 -3.87 4.25
CA GLY A 52 0.30 -2.96 5.37
C GLY A 52 -0.15 -3.56 6.71
N PHE A 53 -1.29 -4.28 6.70
CA PHE A 53 -1.79 -5.01 7.87
C PHE A 53 -0.89 -6.18 8.26
N ALA A 54 -0.46 -7.02 7.31
CA ALA A 54 0.44 -8.13 7.57
C ALA A 54 1.76 -7.66 8.19
N TRP A 55 2.29 -6.54 7.71
CA TRP A 55 3.45 -5.91 8.32
C TRP A 55 3.15 -5.38 9.74
N ALA A 56 2.06 -4.65 9.94
CA ALA A 56 1.71 -4.17 11.28
C ALA A 56 1.60 -5.33 12.30
N GLN A 57 1.03 -6.47 11.88
CA GLN A 57 0.97 -7.69 12.69
C GLN A 57 2.36 -8.27 12.98
N MET A 58 3.25 -8.29 11.98
CA MET A 58 4.64 -8.71 12.15
C MET A 58 5.38 -7.82 13.16
N LEU A 59 5.24 -6.49 13.08
CA LEU A 59 5.87 -5.59 14.05
C LEU A 59 5.28 -5.75 15.45
N ALA A 60 3.97 -5.94 15.56
CA ALA A 60 3.30 -6.15 16.83
C ALA A 60 3.74 -7.45 17.53
N SER A 61 4.18 -8.48 16.79
CA SER A 61 4.71 -9.72 17.37
C SER A 61 6.19 -9.64 17.73
N TYR A 62 6.99 -8.87 16.98
CA TYR A 62 8.43 -8.73 17.24
C TYR A 62 8.80 -7.63 18.24
N CYS A 63 7.99 -6.59 18.38
CA CYS A 63 8.26 -5.50 19.32
C CYS A 63 7.73 -5.82 20.72
N SER A 64 8.52 -5.48 21.74
CA SER A 64 8.15 -5.63 23.15
C SER A 64 7.03 -4.69 23.60
N ALA A 65 6.79 -3.60 22.85
CA ALA A 65 5.74 -2.62 23.14
C ALA A 65 5.09 -2.09 21.86
N PRO A 66 3.77 -1.82 21.85
CA PRO A 66 3.06 -1.26 20.70
C PRO A 66 3.60 0.10 20.24
N ALA A 67 4.08 0.93 21.16
CA ALA A 67 4.64 2.24 20.84
C ALA A 67 5.89 2.13 19.94
N ILE A 68 6.72 1.11 20.16
CA ILE A 68 7.92 0.85 19.35
C ILE A 68 7.51 0.37 17.95
N ALA A 69 6.52 -0.52 17.87
CA ALA A 69 5.98 -0.98 16.59
C ALA A 69 5.45 0.20 15.74
N MET A 70 4.71 1.13 16.35
CA MET A 70 4.22 2.33 15.66
C MET A 70 5.34 3.29 15.25
N ALA A 71 6.35 3.47 16.10
CA ALA A 71 7.51 4.30 15.79
C ALA A 71 8.32 3.78 14.59
N VAL A 72 8.31 2.48 14.33
CA VAL A 72 8.97 1.87 13.16
C VAL A 72 8.05 1.83 11.94
N TRP A 73 6.76 1.54 12.13
CA TRP A 73 5.81 1.38 11.03
C TRP A 73 5.64 2.67 10.21
N GLN A 74 5.44 3.81 10.88
CA GLN A 74 5.10 5.06 10.20
C GLN A 74 6.25 5.63 9.34
N PRO A 75 7.51 5.69 9.82
CA PRO A 75 8.64 6.08 8.98
C PRO A 75 8.89 5.11 7.82
N ALA A 76 8.69 3.80 8.05
CA ALA A 76 8.89 2.80 7.02
C ALA A 76 7.89 3.00 5.86
N VAL A 77 6.60 3.14 6.15
CA VAL A 77 5.57 3.44 5.12
C VAL A 77 5.88 4.73 4.35
N TYR A 78 6.38 5.76 5.04
CA TYR A 78 6.81 6.99 4.37
C TYR A 78 7.95 6.75 3.38
N ILE A 79 8.98 5.98 3.76
CA ILE A 79 10.10 5.61 2.87
C ILE A 79 9.61 4.82 1.65
N PHE A 80 8.66 3.89 1.82
CA PHE A 80 8.07 3.19 0.66
C PHE A 80 7.35 4.14 -0.27
N SER A 81 6.56 5.07 0.28
CA SER A 81 5.88 6.10 -0.52
C SER A 81 6.86 6.96 -1.33
N GLN A 82 8.01 7.34 -0.75
CA GLN A 82 9.06 8.06 -1.49
C GLN A 82 9.69 7.23 -2.62
N THR A 83 9.79 5.92 -2.42
CA THR A 83 10.36 4.98 -3.41
C THR A 83 9.32 4.39 -4.36
N SER A 84 8.07 4.87 -4.32
CA SER A 84 6.95 4.43 -5.16
C SER A 84 7.11 4.72 -6.65
N GLY A 85 8.13 5.49 -7.06
CA GLY A 85 8.34 5.87 -8.45
C GLY A 85 7.68 7.20 -8.85
N PHE A 86 6.82 7.76 -7.99
CA PHE A 86 6.22 9.08 -8.22
C PHE A 86 7.17 10.23 -7.82
N PRO A 87 7.78 10.26 -6.61
CA PRO A 87 8.72 11.32 -6.23
C PRO A 87 10.13 11.07 -6.77
N ILE A 88 10.55 9.79 -6.82
CA ILE A 88 11.88 9.38 -7.27
C ILE A 88 11.73 8.44 -8.46
N GLN A 89 12.08 8.90 -9.67
CA GLN A 89 11.90 8.15 -10.90
C GLN A 89 12.96 7.05 -11.09
N LYS A 90 12.53 5.89 -11.60
CA LYS A 90 13.30 4.63 -11.73
C LYS A 90 14.61 4.67 -12.57
N PRO A 91 14.86 5.52 -13.59
CA PRO A 91 16.01 5.28 -14.47
C PRO A 91 17.37 5.78 -13.98
N ALA A 92 17.44 6.59 -12.92
CA ALA A 92 18.68 7.28 -12.56
C ALA A 92 19.46 6.68 -11.37
N ILE A 93 18.92 5.64 -10.72
CA ILE A 93 19.50 5.10 -9.49
C ILE A 93 20.31 3.83 -9.80
N SER A 94 21.62 3.93 -9.58
CA SER A 94 22.56 2.80 -9.66
C SER A 94 22.10 1.61 -8.82
N HIS A 95 22.30 0.38 -9.32
CA HIS A 95 21.98 -0.86 -8.60
C HIS A 95 22.72 -1.00 -7.25
N TYR A 96 23.81 -0.25 -7.04
CA TYR A 96 24.55 -0.20 -5.78
C TYR A 96 23.94 0.75 -4.74
N ASN A 97 22.94 1.55 -5.12
CA ASN A 97 22.28 2.44 -4.18
C ASN A 97 21.23 1.64 -3.37
N PRO A 98 21.23 1.71 -2.03
CA PRO A 98 20.23 1.04 -1.20
C PRO A 98 18.78 1.44 -1.53
N ALA A 99 18.57 2.63 -2.11
CA ALA A 99 17.27 3.06 -2.63
C ALA A 99 16.74 2.14 -3.75
N TRP A 100 17.61 1.52 -4.55
CA TRP A 100 17.20 0.55 -5.57
C TRP A 100 16.59 -0.71 -4.95
N ALA A 101 17.21 -1.24 -3.89
CA ALA A 101 16.67 -2.40 -3.18
C ALA A 101 15.32 -2.08 -2.51
N LEU A 102 15.21 -0.90 -1.89
CA LEU A 102 13.95 -0.42 -1.31
C LEU A 102 12.86 -0.25 -2.38
N MET A 103 13.22 0.25 -3.56
CA MET A 103 12.31 0.37 -4.69
C MET A 103 11.80 -0.99 -5.18
N VAL A 104 12.62 -2.05 -5.19
CA VAL A 104 12.16 -3.40 -5.62
C VAL A 104 11.19 -4.02 -4.62
N VAL A 105 11.38 -3.78 -3.32
CA VAL A 105 10.56 -4.38 -2.25
C VAL A 105 9.32 -3.53 -1.91
N SER A 106 9.30 -2.25 -2.30
CA SER A 106 8.23 -1.31 -1.98
C SER A 106 6.89 -1.72 -2.59
N PHE A 107 5.96 -2.22 -1.77
CA PHE A 107 4.59 -2.55 -2.20
C PHE A 107 3.86 -1.32 -2.78
N THR A 108 4.18 -0.11 -2.31
CA THR A 108 3.60 1.14 -2.86
C THR A 108 4.06 1.44 -4.29
N ARG A 109 5.24 0.95 -4.70
CA ARG A 109 5.70 1.04 -6.09
C ARG A 109 4.98 0.05 -6.99
N TRP A 110 4.78 -1.18 -6.52
CA TRP A 110 3.99 -2.15 -7.29
C TRP A 110 2.55 -1.66 -7.47
N ALA A 111 1.98 -1.05 -6.43
CA ALA A 111 0.66 -0.42 -6.51
C ALA A 111 0.62 0.78 -7.48
N SER A 112 1.63 1.67 -7.45
CA SER A 112 1.68 2.80 -8.38
C SER A 112 1.84 2.37 -9.83
N GLN A 113 2.67 1.36 -10.09
CA GLN A 113 2.84 0.78 -11.42
C GLN A 113 1.54 0.14 -11.90
N ALA A 114 0.87 -0.65 -11.06
CA ALA A 114 -0.39 -1.30 -11.42
C ALA A 114 -1.54 -0.32 -11.69
N LEU A 115 -1.52 0.88 -11.11
CA LEU A 115 -2.58 1.88 -11.29
C LEU A 115 -2.32 2.85 -12.45
N VAL A 116 -1.06 3.02 -12.88
CA VAL A 116 -0.66 4.05 -13.85
C VAL A 116 -0.18 3.46 -15.18
N ILE A 117 0.36 2.24 -15.17
CA ILE A 117 0.94 1.53 -16.33
C ILE A 117 0.03 0.36 -16.70
#